data_AF-A0A2V9XM59-F1
#
_entry.id   AF-A0A2V9XM59-F1
#
_cell.length_a   1.000
_cell.length_b   1.000
_cell.length_c   1.000
_cell.angle_alpha   90.00
_cell.angle_beta   90.00
_cell.angle_gamma   90.00
#
_symmetry.space_group_name_H-M   'P 1'
#
loop_
_entity.id
_entity.type
_entity.pdbx_description
1 polymer ?
#
loop_
_entity_poly.entity_id
_entity_poly.type
_entity_poly.pdbx_seq_one_letter_code
_entity_poly.pdbx_strand_id
1 'polypeptide(L)'
;MTKGELIWVVIRGVGLFLVLRALFLLPEIINTGAWLAYLGDSASSEVTKLIAVQRQQLGISVILCAAYFIVGLYFLRWGNWVFRVLNFVRPERSNSAFESGPPSAAAQRER
;
A
#
# COMPACT_ATOMS: atom_id res chain seq x y z
N MET A 1 -20.52 -5.89 14.10
CA MET A 1 -19.50 -5.21 13.28
C MET A 1 -19.98 -3.80 13.02
N THR A 2 -19.25 -2.80 13.50
CA THR A 2 -19.62 -1.39 13.36
C THR A 2 -19.24 -0.86 11.97
N LYS A 3 -19.89 0.22 11.50
CA LYS A 3 -19.56 0.85 10.19
C LYS A 3 -18.08 1.24 10.10
N GLY A 4 -17.49 1.67 11.22
CA GLY A 4 -16.06 2.00 11.32
C GLY A 4 -15.16 0.77 11.14
N GLU A 5 -15.48 -0.35 11.79
CA GLU A 5 -14.74 -1.61 11.58
C GLU A 5 -14.76 -2.06 10.12
N LEU A 6 -15.92 -1.94 9.45
CA LEU A 6 -16.04 -2.30 8.04
C LEU A 6 -15.15 -1.44 7.14
N ILE A 7 -15.16 -0.12 7.30
CA ILE A 7 -14.33 0.80 6.51
C ILE A 7 -12.84 0.51 6.75
N TRP A 8 -12.45 0.23 8.00
CA TRP A 8 -11.07 -0.09 8.34
C TRP A 8 -10.59 -1.40 7.70
N VAL A 9 -11.42 -2.45 7.73
CA VAL A 9 -11.13 -3.73 7.08
C VAL A 9 -11.03 -3.56 5.57
N VAL A 10 -11.92 -2.77 4.95
CA VAL A 10 -11.87 -2.52 3.50
C VAL A 10 -10.58 -1.80 3.09
N ILE A 11 -10.15 -0.76 3.80
CA ILE A 11 -8.91 -0.03 3.49
C ILE A 11 -7.69 -0.98 3.56
N ARG A 12 -7.62 -1.81 4.60
CA ARG A 12 -6.54 -2.79 4.77
C ARG A 12 -6.60 -3.90 3.73
N GLY A 13 -7.80 -4.38 3.40
CA GLY A 13 -8.03 -5.38 2.36
C GLY A 13 -7.60 -4.89 0.98
N VAL A 14 -7.96 -3.66 0.62
CA VAL A 14 -7.50 -3.02 -0.63
C VAL A 14 -5.98 -2.85 -0.61
N GLY A 15 -5.40 -2.39 0.50
CA GLY A 15 -3.95 -2.27 0.63
C GLY A 15 -3.21 -3.59 0.41
N LEU A 16 -3.68 -4.67 1.06
CA LEU A 16 -3.14 -6.02 0.88
C LEU A 16 -3.29 -6.51 -0.56
N PHE A 17 -4.47 -6.31 -1.16
CA PHE A 17 -4.74 -6.69 -2.54
C PHE A 17 -3.77 -6.00 -3.52
N LEU A 18 -3.50 -4.71 -3.34
CA LEU A 18 -2.56 -3.96 -4.19
C LEU A 18 -1.12 -4.46 -4.03
N VAL A 19 -0.68 -4.77 -2.80
CA VAL A 19 0.64 -5.37 -2.56
C VAL A 19 0.74 -6.74 -3.23
N LEU A 20 -0.25 -7.61 -3.06
CA LEU A 20 -0.28 -8.92 -3.71
C LEU A 20 -0.26 -8.78 -5.23
N ARG A 21 -1.03 -7.84 -5.79
CA ARG A 21 -1.04 -7.57 -7.22
C ARG A 21 0.34 -7.20 -7.74
N ALA A 22 1.08 -6.35 -7.02
CA ALA A 22 2.46 -6.00 -7.35
C ALA A 22 3.39 -7.23 -7.28
N LEU A 23 3.26 -8.05 -6.25
CA LEU A 23 4.07 -9.28 -6.11
C LEU A 23 3.82 -10.28 -7.24
N PHE A 24 2.59 -10.41 -7.72
CA PHE A 24 2.29 -11.28 -8.86
C PHE A 24 2.74 -10.72 -10.22
N LEU A 25 2.94 -9.40 -10.34
CA LEU A 25 3.48 -8.77 -11.55
C LEU A 25 5.01 -8.92 -11.67
N LEU A 26 5.70 -9.08 -10.54
CA LEU A 26 7.16 -9.16 -10.46
C LEU A 26 7.79 -10.27 -11.33
N PRO A 27 7.32 -11.53 -11.29
CA PRO A 27 7.87 -12.59 -12.13
C PRO A 27 7.75 -12.31 -13.63
N GLU A 28 6.63 -11.74 -14.06
CA GLU A 28 6.37 -11.39 -15.46
C GLU A 28 7.30 -10.28 -15.94
N ILE A 29 7.51 -9.25 -15.11
CA ILE A 29 8.46 -8.16 -15.36
C ILE A 29 9.89 -8.70 -15.48
N ILE A 30 10.31 -9.55 -14.54
CA ILE A 30 11.66 -10.15 -14.54
C ILE A 30 11.86 -11.00 -15.80
N ASN A 31 10.91 -11.88 -16.12
CA ASN A 31 11.00 -12.74 -17.30
C ASN A 31 11.07 -11.91 -18.60
N THR A 32 10.21 -10.90 -18.73
CA THR A 32 10.19 -10.02 -19.91
C THR A 32 11.48 -9.21 -20.03
N GLY A 33 12.02 -8.73 -18.91
CA GLY A 33 13.31 -8.04 -18.87
C GLY A 33 14.48 -8.94 -19.29
N ALA A 34 14.52 -10.18 -18.82
CA ALA A 34 15.55 -11.15 -19.19
C ALA A 34 15.50 -11.48 -20.70
N TRP A 35 14.31 -11.69 -21.26
CA TRP A 35 14.13 -11.91 -22.69
C TRP A 35 14.57 -10.72 -23.54
N LEU A 36 14.24 -9.49 -23.13
CA LEU A 36 14.65 -8.28 -23.86
C LEU A 36 16.14 -7.97 -23.78
N ALA A 37 16.81 -8.42 -22.70
CA ALA A 37 18.26 -8.35 -22.59
C ALA A 37 18.91 -9.36 -23.54
N TYR A 38 18.41 -10.60 -23.56
CA TYR A 38 18.91 -11.66 -24.44
C TYR A 38 18.77 -11.32 -25.94
N LEU A 39 17.62 -10.76 -26.35
CA LEU A 39 17.35 -10.41 -27.75
C LEU A 39 18.10 -9.15 -28.23
N GLY A 40 18.68 -8.37 -27.31
CA GLY A 40 19.38 -7.11 -27.64
C GLY A 40 20.59 -7.29 -28.55
N ASP A 41 21.24 -8.45 -28.53
CA ASP A 41 22.50 -8.69 -29.24
C ASP A 41 22.32 -9.37 -30.62
N SER A 42 21.12 -9.80 -31.00
CA SER A 42 20.92 -10.70 -32.17
C SER A 42 19.72 -10.36 -33.07
N ALA A 43 19.14 -9.17 -32.92
CA ALA A 43 17.92 -8.77 -33.62
C ALA A 43 18.16 -8.10 -34.99
N SER A 44 17.43 -8.54 -36.03
CA SER A 44 17.31 -7.84 -37.32
C SER A 44 16.54 -6.51 -37.17
N SER A 45 16.64 -5.62 -38.15
CA SER A 45 16.10 -4.24 -38.08
C SER A 45 14.59 -4.14 -37.77
N GLU A 46 13.79 -5.12 -38.20
CA GLU A 46 12.36 -5.20 -37.87
C GLU A 46 12.13 -5.65 -36.42
N VAL A 47 12.94 -6.58 -35.94
CA VAL A 47 12.91 -7.09 -34.55
C VAL A 47 13.35 -5.99 -33.58
N THR A 48 14.26 -5.10 -33.99
CA THR A 48 14.68 -3.94 -33.17
C THR A 48 13.51 -3.02 -32.83
N LYS A 49 12.60 -2.76 -33.77
CA LYS A 49 11.41 -1.92 -33.53
C LYS A 49 10.45 -2.57 -32.53
N LEU A 50 10.23 -3.89 -32.66
CA LEU A 50 9.40 -4.66 -31.72
C LEU A 50 10.03 -4.68 -30.31
N ILE A 51 11.34 -4.86 -30.20
CA ILE A 51 12.07 -4.79 -28.93
C ILE A 51 11.91 -3.42 -28.27
N ALA A 52 11.95 -2.32 -29.05
CA ALA A 52 11.77 -0.97 -28.50
C ALA A 52 10.38 -0.77 -27.89
N VAL A 53 9.32 -1.22 -28.58
CA VAL A 53 7.94 -1.18 -28.06
C VAL A 53 7.82 -2.02 -26.79
N GLN A 54 8.39 -3.23 -26.79
CA GLN A 54 8.32 -4.13 -25.63
C GLN A 54 9.10 -3.57 -24.42
N ARG A 55 10.21 -2.85 -24.64
CA ARG A 55 10.95 -2.13 -23.58
C ARG A 55 10.12 -1.02 -22.97
N GLN A 56 9.37 -0.27 -23.78
CA GLN A 56 8.47 0.76 -23.28
C GLN A 56 7.33 0.14 -22.45
N GLN A 57 6.74 -0.96 -22.92
CA GLN A 57 5.70 -1.67 -22.20
C GLN A 57 6.22 -2.27 -20.88
N LEU A 58 7.44 -2.82 -20.87
CA LEU A 58 8.11 -3.26 -19.65
C LEU A 58 8.29 -2.12 -18.66
N GLY A 59 8.73 -0.94 -19.13
CA GLY A 59 8.86 0.26 -18.30
C GLY A 59 7.54 0.66 -17.64
N ILE A 60 6.44 0.64 -18.39
CA ILE A 60 5.09 0.91 -17.86
C ILE A 60 4.70 -0.14 -16.81
N SER A 61 4.95 -1.43 -17.07
CA SER A 61 4.66 -2.50 -16.10
C SER A 61 5.46 -2.35 -14.80
N VAL A 62 6.73 -1.94 -14.89
CA VAL A 62 7.57 -1.62 -13.71
C VAL A 62 6.97 -0.46 -12.91
N ILE A 63 6.58 0.62 -13.58
CA ILE A 63 5.96 1.79 -12.93
C ILE A 63 4.65 1.40 -12.25
N LEU A 64 3.79 0.64 -12.92
CA LEU A 64 2.52 0.16 -12.35
C LEU A 64 2.75 -0.76 -11.15
N CYS A 65 3.71 -1.69 -11.24
CA CYS A 65 4.08 -2.56 -10.14
C CYS A 65 4.54 -1.75 -8.92
N ALA A 66 5.42 -0.76 -9.12
CA ALA A 66 5.87 0.12 -8.05
C ALA A 66 4.71 0.95 -7.46
N ALA A 67 3.83 1.49 -8.31
CA ALA A 67 2.67 2.26 -7.87
C ALA A 67 1.73 1.41 -7.00
N TYR A 68 1.39 0.19 -7.42
CA TYR A 68 0.57 -0.73 -6.63
C TYR A 68 1.22 -1.07 -5.30
N PHE A 69 2.53 -1.33 -5.29
CA PHE A 69 3.26 -1.66 -4.08
C PHE A 69 3.29 -0.48 -3.09
N ILE A 70 3.62 0.73 -3.56
CA ILE A 70 3.69 1.94 -2.73
C ILE A 70 2.31 2.29 -2.16
N VAL A 71 1.27 2.31 -2.99
CA VAL A 71 -0.10 2.62 -2.54
C VAL A 71 -0.61 1.55 -1.59
N GLY A 72 -0.34 0.27 -1.87
CA GLY A 72 -0.70 -0.84 -1.00
C GLY A 72 -0.06 -0.74 0.38
N LEU A 73 1.26 -0.48 0.43
CA LEU A 73 1.98 -0.22 1.67
C LEU A 73 1.49 1.03 2.38
N TYR A 74 1.13 2.08 1.65
CA TYR A 74 0.58 3.30 2.23
C TYR A 74 -0.73 3.02 2.95
N PHE A 75 -1.67 2.29 2.33
CA PHE A 75 -2.92 1.90 3.00
C PHE A 75 -2.70 0.97 4.20
N LEU A 76 -1.71 0.07 4.14
CA LEU A 76 -1.36 -0.79 5.27
C LEU A 76 -0.66 -0.01 6.41
N ARG A 77 0.23 0.92 6.10
CA ARG A 77 1.01 1.65 7.11
C ARG A 77 0.25 2.82 7.73
N TRP A 78 -0.53 3.52 6.91
CA TRP A 78 -1.24 4.75 7.25
C TRP A 78 -2.76 4.60 7.22
N GLY A 79 -3.28 3.37 7.24
CA GLY A 79 -4.73 3.11 7.26
C GLY A 79 -5.49 3.87 8.34
N ASN A 80 -4.87 4.15 9.49
CA ASN A 80 -5.46 4.96 10.57
C ASN A 80 -5.54 6.46 10.24
N TRP A 81 -4.66 6.98 9.37
CA TRP A 81 -4.74 8.35 8.87
C TRP A 81 -5.80 8.45 7.77
N VAL A 82 -5.80 7.52 6.83
CA VAL A 82 -6.83 7.41 5.77
C VAL A 82 -8.23 7.25 6.37
N PHE A 83 -8.37 6.40 7.39
CA PHE A 83 -9.61 6.24 8.13
C PHE A 83 -10.07 7.52 8.82
N ARG A 84 -9.13 8.28 9.43
CA ARG A 84 -9.43 9.58 10.05
C ARG A 84 -9.91 10.61 9.04
N VAL A 85 -9.26 10.67 7.88
CA VAL A 85 -9.65 11.58 6.78
C VAL A 85 -11.04 11.21 6.23
N LEU A 86 -11.30 9.91 6.03
CA LEU A 86 -12.56 9.43 5.43
C LEU A 86 -13.75 9.50 6.38
N ASN A 87 -13.54 9.38 7.70
CA ASN A 87 -14.65 9.44 8.65
C ASN A 87 -14.98 10.86 9.14
N PHE A 88 -14.23 11.91 8.74
CA PHE A 88 -14.35 13.26 9.32
C PHE A 88 -14.32 13.28 10.87
N VAL A 89 -13.87 12.18 11.48
CA VAL A 89 -13.80 12.02 12.93
C VAL A 89 -12.60 12.85 13.35
N ARG A 90 -12.89 13.94 14.08
CA ARG A 90 -11.87 14.72 14.78
C ARG A 90 -10.95 13.76 15.53
N PRO A 91 -9.65 14.06 15.62
CA PRO A 91 -8.74 13.20 16.34
C PRO A 91 -9.17 13.14 17.81
N GLU A 92 -9.89 12.09 18.19
CA GLU A 92 -9.91 11.67 19.58
C GLU A 92 -8.47 11.36 19.93
N ARG A 93 -8.01 12.07 20.96
CA ARG A 93 -6.64 12.11 21.45
C ARG A 93 -5.98 10.75 21.31
N SER A 94 -4.82 10.77 20.67
CA SER A 94 -3.72 9.83 20.93
C SER A 94 -3.82 9.20 22.32
N ASN A 95 -3.98 7.88 22.38
CA ASN A 95 -3.86 7.04 23.59
C ASN A 95 -2.42 7.02 24.14
N SER A 96 -1.75 8.18 24.15
CA SER A 96 -0.54 8.43 24.94
C SER A 96 -0.85 9.09 26.28
N ALA A 97 -2.13 9.33 26.60
CA ALA A 97 -2.54 9.54 27.99
C ALA A 97 -2.63 8.16 28.65
N PHE A 98 -1.52 7.71 29.21
CA PHE A 98 -1.51 6.71 30.26
C PHE A 98 -2.49 7.18 31.34
N GLU A 99 -3.71 6.64 31.31
CA GLU A 99 -4.65 6.73 32.44
C GLU A 99 -4.02 5.97 33.61
N SER A 100 -3.15 6.64 34.37
CA SER A 100 -3.09 6.42 35.80
C SER A 100 -4.43 6.87 36.36
N GLY A 101 -5.37 5.92 36.42
CA GLY A 101 -6.80 6.18 36.46
C GLY A 101 -7.32 6.87 37.73
N PRO A 102 -8.60 7.29 37.72
CA PRO A 102 -9.36 7.51 38.94
C PRO A 102 -10.21 6.27 39.24
N PRO A 103 -10.35 5.87 40.51
CA PRO A 103 -11.48 6.45 41.23
C PRO A 103 -11.21 6.64 42.74
N SER A 104 -11.62 7.78 43.28
CA SER A 104 -12.66 7.82 44.33
C SER A 104 -12.65 9.18 45.05
N ALA A 105 -13.83 9.79 45.06
CA ALA A 105 -14.18 10.93 45.89
C ALA A 105 -14.33 10.51 47.37
N ALA A 106 -13.30 9.88 47.96
CA ALA A 106 -13.31 9.38 49.33
C ALA A 106 -12.27 10.02 50.26
N ALA A 107 -11.43 10.96 49.78
CA ALA A 107 -10.39 11.62 50.58
C ALA A 107 -10.69 13.10 50.89
N GLN A 108 -11.97 13.46 51.04
CA GLN A 108 -12.38 14.83 51.39
C GLN A 108 -13.21 14.91 52.68
N ARG A 109 -13.24 13.85 53.49
CA ARG A 109 -13.79 13.85 54.84
C ARG A 109 -12.77 13.22 55.79
N GLU A 110 -11.81 14.01 56.22
CA GLU A 110 -11.03 13.86 57.48
C GLU A 110 -9.83 14.82 57.39
N ARG A 111 -10.12 16.12 57.51
CA ARG A 111 -9.23 17.12 58.11
C ARG A 111 -10.09 18.19 58.76
#